data_AF-A0A9D3PH26-F1
#
_entry.id   AF-A0A9D3PH26-F1
#
_cell.length_a   1.000
_cell.length_b   1.000
_cell.length_c   1.000
_cell.angle_alpha   90.00
_cell.angle_beta   90.00
_cell.angle_gamma   90.00
#
_symmetry.space_group_name_H-M   'P 1'
#
loop_
_entity.id
_entity.type
_entity.pdbx_description
1 polymer ?
#
loop_
_entity_poly.entity_id
_entity_poly.type
_entity_poly.pdbx_seq_one_letter_code
_entity_poly.pdbx_strand_id
1 'polypeptide(L)'
;MMALWKDVCAVAVVIIMAKGSHSQLDVCGKAPLNTKIVGGQDAPVGSWPWQASLHMNSRHVCGGSLINNQWVMSAAHCFSSTSTAGWVIYLGRQTQQGTNPNEVSRTLSQIIRHPSYDSQTSDNDIALLQLSSTVDFTDYIVPVCLAASGSTFFNGTNSWVTGWGNIEEGVSLPSPGTLQEVELPVVGNRQCNCLYAPSSISITDNMICAGLLAGGKDSCQGDSGGPMVSKQNSVWIQSGVVSFGIGCARPDIPGVYTRVSRYQAWITSQISSSQPGFVTFTSSGTDSDNGVTCSAVSQPVTGTASSPTKPVFLFLLSLFASHLSFYMLSG
;
A
#
# COMPACT_ATOMS: atom_id res chain seq x y z
N MET A 1 35.49 -29.41 33.54
CA MET A 1 35.86 -28.05 33.09
C MET A 1 35.40 -27.71 31.65
N MET A 2 34.66 -28.58 30.95
CA MET A 2 34.12 -28.29 29.60
C MET A 2 32.59 -28.04 29.56
N ALA A 3 31.86 -28.43 30.62
CA ALA A 3 30.40 -28.24 30.70
C ALA A 3 30.02 -26.77 30.93
N LEU A 4 30.72 -26.07 31.83
CA LEU A 4 30.45 -24.66 32.15
C LEU A 4 30.63 -23.70 30.96
N TRP A 5 31.44 -24.06 29.96
CA TRP A 5 31.72 -23.17 28.83
C TRP A 5 30.63 -23.23 27.75
N LYS A 6 29.96 -24.38 27.60
CA LYS A 6 28.83 -24.54 26.66
C LYS A 6 27.61 -23.75 27.14
N ASP A 7 27.34 -23.75 28.44
CA ASP A 7 26.20 -23.04 29.02
C ASP A 7 26.39 -21.52 28.96
N VAL A 8 27.62 -21.03 29.19
CA VAL A 8 27.95 -19.59 29.06
C VAL A 8 27.83 -19.11 27.61
N CYS A 9 28.26 -19.90 26.63
CA CYS A 9 28.09 -19.58 25.20
C CYS A 9 26.60 -19.57 24.79
N ALA A 10 25.81 -20.55 25.25
CA ALA A 10 24.38 -20.61 24.94
C ALA A 10 23.62 -19.40 25.51
N VAL A 11 23.89 -19.03 26.77
CA VAL A 11 23.26 -17.86 27.41
C VAL A 11 23.68 -16.55 26.74
N ALA A 12 24.96 -16.39 26.38
CA ALA A 12 25.44 -15.19 25.68
C ALA A 12 24.80 -15.05 24.29
N VAL A 13 24.67 -16.14 23.54
CA VAL A 13 24.01 -16.16 22.22
C VAL A 13 22.53 -15.80 22.34
N VAL A 14 21.81 -16.33 23.35
CA VAL A 14 20.40 -15.98 23.60
C VAL A 14 20.23 -14.50 23.97
N ILE A 15 21.11 -13.93 24.79
CA ILE A 15 21.07 -12.51 25.16
C ILE A 15 21.35 -11.60 23.95
N ILE A 16 22.29 -11.98 23.07
CA ILE A 16 22.61 -11.21 21.86
C ILE A 16 21.45 -11.25 20.86
N MET A 17 20.81 -12.41 20.65
CA MET A 17 19.62 -12.53 19.79
C MET A 17 18.42 -11.75 20.33
N ALA A 18 18.21 -11.77 21.66
CA ALA A 18 17.15 -10.98 22.29
C ALA A 18 17.38 -9.47 22.11
N LYS A 19 18.60 -8.96 22.29
CA LYS A 19 18.91 -7.53 22.07
C LYS A 19 18.71 -7.10 20.62
N GLY A 20 19.08 -7.93 19.65
CA GLY A 20 18.86 -7.66 18.22
C GLY A 20 17.37 -7.56 17.85
N SER A 21 16.51 -8.39 18.46
CA SER A 21 15.07 -8.36 18.21
C SER A 21 14.33 -7.18 18.88
N HIS A 22 14.81 -6.69 20.04
CA HIS A 22 14.19 -5.55 20.72
C HIS A 22 14.61 -4.20 20.09
N SER A 23 15.83 -4.11 19.55
CA SER A 23 16.34 -2.87 18.92
C SER A 23 15.55 -2.43 17.68
N GLN A 24 14.83 -3.35 17.00
CA GLN A 24 14.07 -3.03 15.80
C GLN A 24 12.69 -2.41 16.10
N LEU A 25 12.04 -2.86 17.18
CA LEU A 25 10.74 -2.33 17.64
C LEU A 25 10.82 -0.87 18.05
N ASP A 26 11.98 -0.45 18.59
CA ASP A 26 12.20 0.94 18.99
C ASP A 26 12.40 1.89 17.81
N VAL A 27 12.55 1.38 16.58
CA VAL A 27 12.88 2.20 15.41
C VAL A 27 11.82 2.10 14.31
N CYS A 28 11.16 0.95 14.14
CA CYS A 28 10.21 0.75 13.05
C CYS A 28 8.97 1.64 13.16
N GLY A 29 8.32 1.89 12.02
CA GLY A 29 7.01 2.55 11.96
C GLY A 29 7.03 4.01 12.41
N LYS A 30 8.21 4.61 12.55
CA LYS A 30 8.41 6.03 12.87
C LYS A 30 8.61 6.81 11.57
N ALA A 31 7.82 7.86 11.38
CA ALA A 31 7.95 8.79 10.25
C ALA A 31 8.15 10.21 10.79
N PRO A 32 9.39 10.62 11.13
CA PRO A 32 9.67 11.88 11.82
C PRO A 32 9.18 13.13 11.09
N LEU A 33 9.15 13.07 9.76
CA LEU A 33 8.76 14.18 8.89
C LEU A 33 7.27 14.15 8.49
N ASN A 34 6.53 13.11 8.86
CA ASN A 34 5.10 12.98 8.59
C ASN A 34 4.29 13.75 9.65
N THR A 35 4.19 15.07 9.47
CA THR A 35 3.57 16.01 10.43
C THR A 35 2.10 16.31 10.14
N LYS A 36 1.64 16.10 8.91
CA LYS A 36 0.24 16.22 8.48
C LYS A 36 -0.04 15.21 7.38
N ILE A 37 -1.29 14.76 7.34
CA ILE A 37 -1.75 13.71 6.45
C ILE A 37 -2.95 14.28 5.67
N VAL A 38 -2.85 14.37 4.34
CA VAL A 38 -3.91 14.91 3.46
C VAL A 38 -3.94 14.05 2.18
N GLY A 39 -5.04 13.36 1.91
CA GLY A 39 -5.03 12.21 0.99
C GLY A 39 -5.28 12.51 -0.50
N GLY A 40 -4.47 11.91 -1.37
CA GLY A 40 -4.66 11.87 -2.83
C GLY A 40 -3.86 12.92 -3.60
N GLN A 41 -2.56 13.00 -3.33
CA GLN A 41 -1.65 14.03 -3.88
C GLN A 41 -0.18 13.61 -3.74
N ASP A 42 0.72 14.48 -4.21
CA ASP A 42 2.17 14.39 -3.96
C ASP A 42 2.46 14.19 -2.47
N ALA A 43 3.16 13.10 -2.15
CA ALA A 43 3.61 12.82 -0.80
C ALA A 43 4.72 13.81 -0.41
N PRO A 44 4.65 14.46 0.78
CA PRO A 44 5.73 15.31 1.27
C PRO A 44 7.04 14.54 1.40
N VAL A 45 8.17 15.20 1.14
CA VAL A 45 9.50 14.56 1.20
C VAL A 45 9.75 13.93 2.56
N GLY A 46 10.08 12.63 2.58
CA GLY A 46 10.39 11.88 3.80
C GLY A 46 9.18 11.49 4.66
N SER A 47 7.95 11.74 4.20
CA SER A 47 6.72 11.34 4.89
C SER A 47 6.55 9.81 4.99
N TRP A 48 7.16 9.05 4.08
CA TRP A 48 7.10 7.58 3.99
C TRP A 48 8.51 6.97 3.91
N PRO A 49 9.30 7.02 4.98
CA PRO A 49 10.74 6.72 4.95
C PRO A 49 11.08 5.23 4.72
N TRP A 50 10.09 4.35 4.71
CA TRP A 50 10.25 2.93 4.35
C TRP A 50 10.04 2.67 2.86
N GLN A 51 9.48 3.61 2.10
CA GLN A 51 9.15 3.38 0.70
C GLN A 51 10.41 3.03 -0.10
N ALA A 52 10.35 1.91 -0.81
CA ALA A 52 11.39 1.47 -1.73
C ALA A 52 10.91 1.57 -3.19
N SER A 53 11.79 2.01 -4.07
CA SER A 53 11.60 1.95 -5.53
C SER A 53 12.46 0.83 -6.09
N LEU A 54 11.84 -0.21 -6.65
CA LEU A 54 12.54 -1.35 -7.26
C LEU A 54 12.72 -1.09 -8.75
N HIS A 55 13.98 -1.07 -9.19
CA HIS A 55 14.32 -0.88 -10.58
C HIS A 55 14.91 -2.14 -11.17
N MET A 56 14.46 -2.51 -12.36
CA MET A 56 15.08 -3.51 -13.22
C MET A 56 15.66 -2.81 -14.44
N ASN A 57 16.96 -2.96 -14.67
CA ASN A 57 17.67 -2.33 -15.80
C ASN A 57 17.37 -0.82 -15.90
N SER A 58 17.54 -0.13 -14.76
CA SER A 58 17.32 1.32 -14.58
C SER A 58 15.86 1.81 -14.66
N ARG A 59 14.89 0.94 -14.98
CA ARG A 59 13.47 1.30 -15.02
C ARG A 59 12.76 0.90 -13.73
N HIS A 60 11.97 1.82 -13.16
CA HIS A 60 11.05 1.51 -12.06
C HIS A 60 10.00 0.49 -12.53
N VAL A 61 9.82 -0.58 -11.77
CA VAL A 61 8.86 -1.65 -12.09
C VAL A 61 7.89 -1.96 -10.95
N CYS A 62 8.33 -1.82 -9.70
CA CYS A 62 7.54 -2.12 -8.51
C CYS A 62 7.96 -1.23 -7.34
N GLY A 63 7.07 -1.13 -6.35
CA GLY A 63 7.34 -0.64 -5.03
C GLY A 63 7.85 -1.72 -4.07
N GLY A 64 8.18 -1.28 -2.87
CA GLY A 64 8.57 -2.12 -1.75
C GLY A 64 8.60 -1.32 -0.45
N SER A 65 8.94 -2.00 0.62
CA SER A 65 9.00 -1.42 1.96
C SER A 65 10.22 -1.93 2.71
N LEU A 66 11.03 -1.03 3.26
CA LEU A 66 12.11 -1.39 4.17
C LEU A 66 11.51 -1.95 5.46
N ILE A 67 11.88 -3.18 5.85
CA ILE A 67 11.33 -3.87 7.04
C ILE A 67 12.38 -4.08 8.13
N ASN A 68 13.66 -3.99 7.77
CA ASN A 68 14.78 -3.81 8.69
C ASN A 68 15.95 -3.10 7.98
N ASN A 69 17.17 -3.11 8.53
CA ASN A 69 18.30 -2.42 7.91
C ASN A 69 18.90 -3.11 6.67
N GLN A 70 18.44 -4.30 6.27
CA GLN A 70 18.97 -5.05 5.12
C GLN A 70 17.90 -5.78 4.29
N TRP A 71 16.63 -5.66 4.66
CA TRP A 71 15.54 -6.40 4.01
C TRP A 71 14.43 -5.47 3.59
N VAL A 72 13.95 -5.71 2.38
CA VAL A 72 12.79 -5.07 1.77
C VAL A 72 11.71 -6.12 1.51
N MET A 73 10.46 -5.79 1.82
CA MET A 73 9.29 -6.59 1.46
C MET A 73 8.62 -6.01 0.23
N SER A 74 8.19 -6.89 -0.69
CA SER A 74 7.50 -6.55 -1.93
C SER A 74 6.55 -7.69 -2.33
N ALA A 75 5.96 -7.63 -3.53
CA ALA A 75 5.09 -8.66 -4.07
C ALA A 75 5.89 -9.73 -4.84
N ALA A 76 5.43 -10.97 -4.84
CA ALA A 76 6.08 -12.06 -5.58
C ALA A 76 5.95 -11.88 -7.10
N HIS A 77 4.83 -11.35 -7.58
CA HIS A 77 4.56 -11.15 -9.01
C HIS A 77 5.52 -10.15 -9.67
N CYS A 78 6.18 -9.29 -8.90
CA CYS A 78 7.24 -8.40 -9.39
C CYS A 78 8.45 -9.16 -9.95
N PHE A 79 8.59 -10.45 -9.65
CA PHE A 79 9.78 -11.25 -9.93
C PHE A 79 9.46 -12.48 -10.79
N SER A 80 9.81 -12.42 -12.08
CA SER A 80 9.71 -13.56 -13.00
C SER A 80 10.72 -14.68 -12.65
N SER A 81 11.83 -14.35 -12.01
CA SER A 81 12.84 -15.28 -11.50
C SER A 81 13.46 -14.77 -10.20
N THR A 82 14.27 -15.59 -9.54
CA THR A 82 15.04 -15.21 -8.33
C THR A 82 16.44 -14.65 -8.65
N SER A 83 16.73 -14.36 -9.92
CA SER A 83 17.99 -13.72 -10.31
C SER A 83 18.04 -12.28 -9.79
N THR A 84 19.14 -11.91 -9.15
CA THR A 84 19.39 -10.56 -8.63
C THR A 84 20.00 -9.62 -9.67
N ALA A 85 20.44 -10.14 -10.82
CA ALA A 85 21.08 -9.35 -11.86
C ALA A 85 20.12 -8.29 -12.42
N GLY A 86 20.60 -7.06 -12.57
CA GLY A 86 19.83 -5.93 -13.10
C GLY A 86 18.91 -5.23 -12.09
N TRP A 87 18.76 -5.78 -10.88
CA TRP A 87 17.97 -5.16 -9.82
C TRP A 87 18.75 -4.11 -9.03
N VAL A 88 18.15 -2.94 -8.85
CA VAL A 88 18.62 -1.89 -7.95
C VAL A 88 17.43 -1.37 -7.13
N ILE A 89 17.59 -1.35 -5.81
CA ILE A 89 16.62 -0.84 -4.86
C ILE A 89 17.05 0.55 -4.43
N TYR A 90 16.12 1.50 -4.50
CA TYR A 90 16.34 2.87 -4.03
C TYR A 90 15.45 3.16 -2.81
N LEU A 91 16.05 3.73 -1.77
CA LEU A 91 15.43 4.15 -0.52
C LEU A 91 15.67 5.65 -0.33
N GLY A 92 14.76 6.37 0.36
CA GLY A 92 14.86 7.82 0.53
C GLY A 92 14.68 8.63 -0.76
N ARG A 93 14.22 8.00 -1.84
CA ARG A 93 13.89 8.62 -3.13
C ARG A 93 12.55 9.36 -3.03
N GLN A 94 12.47 10.54 -3.64
CA GLN A 94 11.23 11.32 -3.78
C GLN A 94 10.68 11.28 -5.22
N THR A 95 11.54 11.48 -6.21
CA THR A 95 11.15 11.57 -7.63
C THR A 95 11.82 10.50 -8.47
N GLN A 96 11.14 10.03 -9.53
CA GLN A 96 11.73 9.07 -10.50
C GLN A 96 12.78 9.72 -11.41
N GLN A 97 12.77 11.05 -11.54
CA GLN A 97 13.69 11.83 -12.37
C GLN A 97 14.31 12.97 -11.56
N GLY A 98 15.51 13.38 -11.94
CA GLY A 98 16.24 14.46 -11.26
C GLY A 98 17.04 13.97 -10.04
N THR A 99 17.47 14.92 -9.22
CA THR A 99 18.34 14.66 -8.06
C THR A 99 17.52 14.32 -6.82
N ASN A 100 17.85 13.20 -6.17
CA ASN A 100 17.31 12.82 -4.87
C ASN A 100 18.44 12.87 -3.82
N PRO A 101 18.54 13.93 -3.00
CA PRO A 101 19.69 14.14 -2.10
C PRO A 101 19.74 13.16 -0.92
N ASN A 102 18.60 12.56 -0.55
CA ASN A 102 18.48 11.62 0.58
C ASN A 102 18.52 10.15 0.13
N GLU A 103 18.76 9.92 -1.16
CA GLU A 103 18.66 8.60 -1.75
C GLU A 103 19.85 7.71 -1.41
N VAL A 104 19.55 6.47 -1.08
CA VAL A 104 20.52 5.39 -0.97
C VAL A 104 20.10 4.26 -1.90
N SER A 105 21.03 3.76 -2.71
CA SER A 105 20.80 2.61 -3.58
C SER A 105 21.55 1.37 -3.12
N ARG A 106 20.94 0.20 -3.35
CA ARG A 106 21.53 -1.12 -3.09
C ARG A 106 21.16 -2.08 -4.20
N THR A 107 22.10 -2.93 -4.60
CA THR A 107 21.79 -4.14 -5.36
C THR A 107 21.22 -5.22 -4.44
N LEU A 108 20.76 -6.34 -5.00
CA LEU A 108 20.22 -7.46 -4.24
C LEU A 108 21.25 -8.59 -4.09
N SER A 109 21.33 -9.16 -2.89
CA SER A 109 22.04 -10.41 -2.62
C SER A 109 21.14 -11.63 -2.78
N GLN A 110 19.84 -11.48 -2.49
CA GLN A 110 18.87 -12.57 -2.57
C GLN A 110 17.45 -12.06 -2.84
N ILE A 111 16.67 -12.85 -3.58
CA ILE A 111 15.23 -12.68 -3.79
C ILE A 111 14.54 -13.96 -3.32
N ILE A 112 13.59 -13.84 -2.42
CA ILE A 112 12.80 -14.95 -1.88
C ILE A 112 11.34 -14.68 -2.19
N ARG A 113 10.77 -15.40 -3.16
CA ARG A 113 9.32 -15.43 -3.34
C ARG A 113 8.71 -16.42 -2.37
N HIS A 114 7.50 -16.16 -1.89
CA HIS A 114 6.77 -17.15 -1.12
C HIS A 114 6.65 -18.46 -1.92
N PRO A 115 7.00 -19.62 -1.35
CA PRO A 115 7.03 -20.89 -2.09
C PRO A 115 5.64 -21.34 -2.58
N SER A 116 4.58 -20.89 -1.90
CA SER A 116 3.18 -21.15 -2.27
C SER A 116 2.53 -20.02 -3.08
N TYR A 117 3.32 -19.08 -3.63
CA TYR A 117 2.79 -18.06 -4.54
C TYR A 117 2.17 -18.72 -5.77
N ASP A 118 0.91 -18.39 -6.04
CA ASP A 118 0.17 -18.86 -7.21
C ASP A 118 -0.16 -17.68 -8.13
N SER A 119 0.45 -17.68 -9.31
CA SER A 119 0.28 -16.60 -10.30
C SER A 119 -1.10 -16.58 -10.97
N GLN A 120 -1.92 -17.62 -10.84
CA GLN A 120 -3.27 -17.65 -11.38
C GLN A 120 -4.27 -16.97 -10.45
N THR A 121 -4.09 -17.16 -9.14
CA THR A 121 -5.00 -16.64 -8.11
C THR A 121 -4.47 -15.39 -7.41
N SER A 122 -3.19 -15.06 -7.63
CA SER A 122 -2.42 -14.07 -6.87
C SER A 122 -2.36 -14.37 -5.37
N ASP A 123 -2.67 -15.60 -4.94
CA ASP A 123 -2.56 -15.98 -3.53
C ASP A 123 -1.09 -16.14 -3.13
N ASN A 124 -0.77 -15.74 -1.90
CA ASN A 124 0.60 -15.68 -1.37
C ASN A 124 1.56 -14.79 -2.18
N ASP A 125 1.05 -13.68 -2.69
CA ASP A 125 1.82 -12.70 -3.45
C ASP A 125 2.70 -11.81 -2.55
N ILE A 126 3.78 -12.40 -2.04
CA ILE A 126 4.75 -11.74 -1.17
C ILE A 126 6.17 -12.23 -1.45
N ALA A 127 7.12 -11.29 -1.40
CA ALA A 127 8.55 -11.56 -1.56
C ALA A 127 9.39 -10.77 -0.57
N LEU A 128 10.54 -11.35 -0.19
CA LEU A 128 11.58 -10.72 0.61
C LEU A 128 12.84 -10.54 -0.23
N LEU A 129 13.42 -9.36 -0.13
CA LEU A 129 14.61 -8.95 -0.88
C LEU A 129 15.71 -8.61 0.11
N GLN A 130 16.80 -9.35 0.06
CA GLN A 130 17.98 -9.05 0.85
C GLN A 130 18.87 -8.07 0.09
N LEU A 131 19.13 -6.91 0.68
CA LEU A 131 20.04 -5.91 0.13
C LEU A 131 21.48 -6.44 0.17
N SER A 132 22.33 -5.97 -0.76
CA SER A 132 23.74 -6.36 -0.84
C SER A 132 24.57 -5.89 0.35
N SER A 133 24.13 -4.84 1.05
CA SER A 133 24.67 -4.38 2.33
C SER A 133 23.61 -3.62 3.11
N THR A 134 23.84 -3.44 4.42
CA THR A 134 22.93 -2.69 5.29
C THR A 134 22.80 -1.22 4.87
N VAL A 135 21.71 -0.60 5.29
CA VAL A 135 21.48 0.85 5.21
C VAL A 135 21.46 1.47 6.59
N ASP A 136 21.95 2.70 6.69
CA ASP A 136 21.86 3.49 7.91
C ASP A 136 20.49 4.16 7.98
N PHE A 137 19.92 4.21 9.18
CA PHE A 137 18.66 4.89 9.38
C PHE A 137 18.85 6.41 9.48
N THR A 138 17.99 7.14 8.78
CA THR A 138 17.97 8.61 8.73
C THR A 138 16.52 9.08 8.82
N ASP A 139 16.27 10.39 8.85
CA ASP A 139 14.90 10.92 8.81
C ASP A 139 14.12 10.54 7.52
N TYR A 140 14.83 10.07 6.48
CA TYR A 140 14.28 9.68 5.18
C TYR A 140 14.33 8.16 4.92
N ILE A 141 15.01 7.40 5.78
CA ILE A 141 15.20 5.95 5.63
C ILE A 141 15.00 5.29 7.00
N VAL A 142 13.82 4.72 7.21
CA VAL A 142 13.42 4.04 8.46
C VAL A 142 12.55 2.85 8.09
N PRO A 143 12.70 1.69 8.74
CA PRO A 143 11.84 0.55 8.44
C PRO A 143 10.40 0.77 8.93
N VAL A 144 9.43 0.18 8.26
CA VAL A 144 8.04 0.12 8.75
C VAL A 144 7.88 -1.03 9.75
N CYS A 145 6.96 -0.91 10.71
CA CYS A 145 6.57 -2.07 11.51
C CYS A 145 5.63 -2.97 10.69
N LEU A 146 5.68 -4.28 10.92
CA LEU A 146 4.81 -5.24 10.26
C LEU A 146 3.62 -5.60 11.13
N ALA A 147 2.45 -5.82 10.53
CA ALA A 147 1.29 -6.31 11.26
C ALA A 147 1.60 -7.70 11.84
N ALA A 148 1.51 -7.83 13.17
CA ALA A 148 1.68 -9.12 13.84
C ALA A 148 0.52 -10.06 13.52
N SER A 149 0.76 -11.37 13.66
CA SER A 149 -0.26 -12.41 13.63
C SER A 149 -1.35 -12.09 14.66
N GLY A 150 -2.61 -12.28 14.26
CA GLY A 150 -3.76 -11.89 15.06
C GLY A 150 -4.15 -10.41 14.97
N SER A 151 -3.41 -9.57 14.23
CA SER A 151 -3.85 -8.19 13.94
C SER A 151 -5.18 -8.19 13.19
N THR A 152 -6.09 -7.32 13.62
CA THR A 152 -7.44 -7.17 13.06
C THR A 152 -7.55 -5.82 12.36
N PHE A 153 -8.01 -5.81 11.11
CA PHE A 153 -8.29 -4.58 10.36
C PHE A 153 -9.74 -4.65 9.90
N PHE A 154 -10.66 -4.08 10.70
CA PHE A 154 -12.09 -4.08 10.40
C PHE A 154 -12.42 -3.16 9.23
N ASN A 155 -13.58 -3.40 8.62
CA ASN A 155 -14.11 -2.55 7.56
C ASN A 155 -14.11 -1.07 7.98
N GLY A 156 -13.66 -0.19 7.09
CA GLY A 156 -13.51 1.24 7.35
C GLY A 156 -12.20 1.65 8.04
N THR A 157 -11.30 0.71 8.37
CA THR A 157 -9.98 1.07 8.92
C THR A 157 -9.18 1.88 7.91
N ASN A 158 -8.86 3.14 8.24
CA ASN A 158 -8.08 4.01 7.35
C ASN A 158 -6.67 3.44 7.15
N SER A 159 -6.28 3.35 5.89
CA SER A 159 -4.96 2.88 5.45
C SER A 159 -4.42 3.78 4.35
N TRP A 160 -3.10 3.79 4.22
CA TRP A 160 -2.35 4.62 3.29
C TRP A 160 -1.59 3.75 2.32
N VAL A 161 -1.67 4.08 1.05
CA VAL A 161 -0.91 3.43 -0.01
C VAL A 161 -0.07 4.47 -0.71
N THR A 162 1.18 4.10 -1.00
CA THR A 162 2.18 5.00 -1.55
C THR A 162 2.94 4.35 -2.69
N GLY A 163 3.28 5.13 -3.71
CA GLY A 163 4.05 4.64 -4.84
C GLY A 163 4.20 5.64 -5.99
N TRP A 164 4.83 5.15 -7.06
CA TRP A 164 5.15 5.91 -8.28
C TRP A 164 4.46 5.33 -9.51
N GLY A 165 3.45 4.49 -9.30
CA GLY A 165 2.63 3.94 -10.36
C GLY A 165 1.79 5.00 -11.06
N ASN A 166 0.93 4.51 -11.94
CA ASN A 166 -0.04 5.31 -12.65
C ASN A 166 -0.96 6.07 -11.68
N ILE A 167 -1.31 7.31 -12.01
CA ILE A 167 -2.22 8.13 -11.19
C ILE A 167 -3.69 7.80 -11.44
N GLU A 168 -3.99 7.24 -12.61
CA GLU A 168 -5.30 6.71 -13.00
C GLU A 168 -5.11 5.52 -13.94
N GLU A 169 -6.16 4.76 -14.23
CA GLU A 169 -6.08 3.62 -15.14
C GLU A 169 -5.55 4.06 -16.53
N GLY A 170 -4.36 3.57 -16.89
CA GLY A 170 -3.69 3.94 -18.14
C GLY A 170 -3.05 5.33 -18.17
N VAL A 171 -3.08 6.09 -17.08
CA VAL A 171 -2.48 7.43 -16.98
C VAL A 171 -1.21 7.38 -16.16
N SER A 172 -0.06 7.51 -16.83
CA SER A 172 1.25 7.55 -16.18
C SER A 172 1.40 8.78 -15.28
N LEU A 173 2.13 8.61 -14.19
CA LEU A 173 2.57 9.70 -13.32
C LEU A 173 3.37 10.75 -14.12
N PRO A 174 3.00 12.05 -14.09
CA PRO A 174 3.72 13.09 -14.79
C PRO A 174 5.15 13.27 -14.27
N SER A 175 6.06 13.73 -15.14
CA SER A 175 7.42 14.12 -14.75
C SER A 175 7.37 15.22 -13.67
N PRO A 176 8.22 15.17 -12.62
CA PRO A 176 9.40 14.30 -12.45
C PRO A 176 9.11 12.92 -11.85
N GLY A 177 7.84 12.54 -11.72
CA GLY A 177 7.43 11.31 -11.07
C GLY A 177 7.56 11.40 -9.56
N THR A 178 6.88 12.37 -8.94
CA THR A 178 6.85 12.56 -7.48
C THR A 178 6.09 11.42 -6.80
N LEU A 179 6.61 10.91 -5.68
CA LEU A 179 5.92 9.90 -4.85
C LEU A 179 4.50 10.37 -4.54
N GLN A 180 3.51 9.51 -4.74
CA GLN A 180 2.11 9.79 -4.43
C GLN A 180 1.70 9.11 -3.11
N GLU A 181 0.71 9.69 -2.44
CA GLU A 181 0.04 9.10 -1.28
C GLU A 181 -1.48 9.14 -1.42
N VAL A 182 -2.14 8.05 -1.05
CA VAL A 182 -3.60 7.95 -1.05
C VAL A 182 -4.13 7.27 0.21
N GLU A 183 -5.17 7.85 0.80
CA GLU A 183 -5.91 7.25 1.91
C GLU A 183 -7.08 6.42 1.37
N LEU A 184 -7.15 5.17 1.79
CA LEU A 184 -8.20 4.22 1.43
C LEU A 184 -8.69 3.49 2.69
N PRO A 185 -10.00 3.35 2.89
CA PRO A 185 -10.52 2.50 3.95
C PRO A 185 -10.37 1.03 3.57
N VAL A 186 -10.07 0.19 4.57
CA VAL A 186 -10.16 -1.27 4.42
C VAL A 186 -11.59 -1.66 4.08
N VAL A 187 -11.75 -2.52 3.08
CA VAL A 187 -13.01 -3.20 2.77
C VAL A 187 -12.93 -4.61 3.37
N GLY A 188 -13.93 -4.97 4.17
CA GLY A 188 -14.00 -6.27 4.80
C GLY A 188 -13.93 -7.43 3.78
N ASN A 189 -13.30 -8.54 4.16
CA ASN A 189 -13.02 -9.64 3.23
C ASN A 189 -14.30 -10.26 2.65
N ARG A 190 -15.39 -10.35 3.43
CA ARG A 190 -16.66 -10.90 2.93
C ARG A 190 -17.28 -9.95 1.91
N GLN A 191 -17.35 -8.66 2.23
CA GLN A 191 -17.80 -7.66 1.27
C GLN A 191 -16.95 -7.68 0.00
N CYS A 192 -15.62 -7.66 0.13
CA CYS A 192 -14.71 -7.71 -1.01
C CYS A 192 -14.92 -8.97 -1.85
N ASN A 193 -15.04 -10.15 -1.23
CA ASN A 193 -15.32 -11.39 -1.93
C ASN A 193 -16.65 -11.33 -2.72
N CYS A 194 -17.67 -10.70 -2.16
CA CYS A 194 -18.95 -10.51 -2.86
C CYS A 194 -18.84 -9.56 -4.05
N LEU A 195 -18.03 -8.50 -3.93
CA LEU A 195 -17.78 -7.54 -5.02
C LEU A 195 -17.01 -8.19 -6.19
N TYR A 196 -16.10 -9.12 -5.88
CA TYR A 196 -15.30 -9.84 -6.88
C TYR A 196 -15.97 -11.11 -7.44
N ALA A 197 -17.03 -11.61 -6.80
CA ALA A 197 -17.74 -12.82 -7.23
C ALA A 197 -18.25 -12.77 -8.69
N PRO A 198 -18.80 -11.65 -9.22
CA PRO A 198 -19.20 -11.55 -10.63
C PRO A 198 -18.05 -11.75 -11.62
N SER A 199 -16.81 -11.46 -11.20
CA SER A 199 -15.60 -11.68 -12.00
C SER A 199 -14.97 -13.05 -11.77
N SER A 200 -15.64 -13.94 -11.03
CA SER A 200 -15.14 -15.29 -10.69
C SER A 200 -13.79 -15.27 -9.95
N ILE A 201 -13.51 -14.21 -9.20
CA ILE A 201 -12.32 -14.09 -8.35
C ILE A 201 -12.73 -14.34 -6.90
N SER A 202 -11.99 -15.24 -6.25
CA SER A 202 -12.19 -15.58 -4.84
C SER A 202 -11.16 -14.86 -3.99
N ILE A 203 -11.62 -14.09 -2.99
CA ILE A 203 -10.75 -13.39 -2.05
C ILE A 203 -10.45 -14.32 -0.87
N THR A 204 -9.17 -14.62 -0.67
CA THR A 204 -8.71 -15.55 0.38
C THR A 204 -8.43 -14.83 1.69
N ASP A 205 -8.23 -15.60 2.77
CA ASP A 205 -7.83 -15.08 4.08
C ASP A 205 -6.41 -14.48 4.11
N ASN A 206 -5.62 -14.77 3.07
CA ASN A 206 -4.30 -14.21 2.81
C ASN A 206 -4.36 -12.83 2.14
N MET A 207 -5.54 -12.37 1.78
CA MET A 207 -5.78 -11.09 1.13
C MET A 207 -6.49 -10.13 2.08
N ILE A 208 -6.28 -8.84 1.85
CA ILE A 208 -7.00 -7.71 2.46
C ILE A 208 -7.34 -6.72 1.36
N CYS A 209 -8.55 -6.17 1.38
CA CYS A 209 -8.98 -5.20 0.37
C CYS A 209 -9.03 -3.79 0.96
N ALA A 210 -8.79 -2.78 0.12
CA ALA A 210 -8.96 -1.38 0.49
C ALA A 210 -9.37 -0.56 -0.73
N GLY A 211 -10.27 0.39 -0.53
CA GLY A 211 -10.79 1.20 -1.62
C GLY A 211 -12.04 1.97 -1.25
N LEU A 212 -12.31 3.05 -1.99
CA LEU A 212 -13.60 3.72 -1.92
C LEU A 212 -14.58 3.02 -2.86
N LEU A 213 -15.72 2.56 -2.35
CA LEU A 213 -16.74 1.90 -3.18
C LEU A 213 -17.32 2.83 -4.25
N ALA A 214 -17.32 4.14 -4.01
CA ALA A 214 -17.66 5.13 -5.03
C ALA A 214 -16.64 5.22 -6.18
N GLY A 215 -15.48 4.58 -6.06
CA GLY A 215 -14.34 4.70 -6.97
C GLY A 215 -13.56 6.01 -6.78
N GLY A 216 -12.72 6.32 -7.77
CA GLY A 216 -11.98 7.58 -7.89
C GLY A 216 -10.64 7.65 -7.14
N LYS A 217 -10.35 6.71 -6.23
CA LYS A 217 -9.03 6.59 -5.57
C LYS A 217 -8.64 5.12 -5.42
N ASP A 218 -7.41 4.77 -5.79
CA ASP A 218 -6.84 3.43 -5.67
C ASP A 218 -5.32 3.44 -5.90
N SER A 219 -4.65 2.33 -5.60
CA SER A 219 -3.34 2.01 -6.15
C SER A 219 -3.44 1.59 -7.62
N CYS A 220 -2.38 1.76 -8.40
CA CYS A 220 -2.42 1.42 -9.82
C CYS A 220 -1.11 0.79 -10.33
N GLN A 221 -1.01 0.57 -11.64
CA GLN A 221 0.14 -0.12 -12.23
C GLN A 221 1.45 0.62 -11.91
N GLY A 222 2.43 -0.10 -11.35
CA GLY A 222 3.70 0.45 -10.87
C GLY A 222 3.77 0.57 -9.34
N ASP A 223 2.63 0.59 -8.64
CA ASP A 223 2.60 0.55 -7.18
C ASP A 223 2.73 -0.88 -6.61
N SER A 224 2.63 -1.90 -7.47
CA SER A 224 2.82 -3.32 -7.15
C SER A 224 3.98 -3.56 -6.19
N GLY A 225 3.74 -4.30 -5.12
CA GLY A 225 4.74 -4.55 -4.07
C GLY A 225 4.94 -3.40 -3.08
N GLY A 226 4.37 -2.22 -3.35
CA GLY A 226 4.34 -1.09 -2.43
C GLY A 226 3.55 -1.37 -1.15
N PRO A 227 3.77 -0.58 -0.10
CA PRO A 227 3.14 -0.81 1.19
C PRO A 227 1.72 -0.24 1.25
N MET A 228 0.83 -0.99 1.90
CA MET A 228 -0.37 -0.44 2.52
C MET A 228 -0.15 -0.39 4.04
N VAL A 229 -0.21 0.79 4.63
CA VAL A 229 0.08 1.02 6.06
C VAL A 229 -1.11 1.62 6.79
N SER A 230 -1.35 1.17 8.02
CA SER A 230 -2.36 1.73 8.92
C SER A 230 -1.66 2.28 10.15
N LYS A 231 -2.14 3.40 10.68
CA LYS A 231 -1.55 4.03 11.88
C LYS A 231 -2.34 3.64 13.12
N GLN A 232 -1.66 3.14 14.15
CA GLN A 232 -2.24 2.96 15.49
C GLN A 232 -1.37 3.68 16.50
N ASN A 233 -1.98 4.60 17.25
CA ASN A 233 -1.27 5.56 18.09
C ASN A 233 -0.24 6.36 17.25
N SER A 234 1.04 6.25 17.60
CA SER A 234 2.14 6.92 16.89
C SER A 234 2.93 5.99 15.96
N VAL A 235 2.49 4.74 15.77
CA VAL A 235 3.22 3.72 15.01
C VAL A 235 2.51 3.41 13.70
N TRP A 236 3.27 3.45 12.60
CA TRP A 236 2.82 2.98 11.30
C TRP A 236 3.10 1.49 11.14
N ILE A 237 2.06 0.75 10.77
CA ILE A 237 2.05 -0.70 10.70
C ILE A 237 1.62 -1.11 9.29
N GLN A 238 2.48 -1.84 8.59
CA GLN A 238 2.15 -2.35 7.26
C GLN A 238 1.15 -3.51 7.38
N SER A 239 -0.07 -3.24 6.91
CA SER A 239 -1.20 -4.15 6.92
C SER A 239 -1.31 -4.93 5.61
N GLY A 240 -0.83 -4.34 4.50
CA GLY A 240 -0.90 -4.93 3.17
C GLY A 240 0.34 -4.71 2.28
N VAL A 241 0.41 -5.49 1.21
CA VAL A 241 1.32 -5.30 0.06
C VAL A 241 0.49 -5.20 -1.20
N VAL A 242 0.66 -4.15 -2.00
CA VAL A 242 -0.10 -3.95 -3.26
C VAL A 242 0.08 -5.18 -4.16
N SER A 243 -1.02 -5.82 -4.56
CA SER A 243 -0.99 -7.07 -5.33
C SER A 243 -1.74 -6.93 -6.67
N PHE A 244 -3.07 -6.79 -6.66
CA PHE A 244 -3.86 -6.72 -7.89
C PHE A 244 -5.18 -5.95 -7.74
N GLY A 245 -5.85 -5.71 -8.87
CA GLY A 245 -7.17 -5.08 -8.97
C GLY A 245 -7.75 -5.27 -10.38
N ILE A 246 -9.06 -5.07 -10.57
CA ILE A 246 -9.65 -4.99 -11.91
C ILE A 246 -9.70 -3.52 -12.32
N GLY A 247 -8.74 -3.09 -13.14
CA GLY A 247 -8.51 -1.67 -13.40
C GLY A 247 -7.98 -0.96 -12.16
N CYS A 248 -8.09 0.37 -12.14
CA CYS A 248 -7.71 1.18 -10.98
C CYS A 248 -8.86 2.14 -10.65
N ALA A 249 -9.19 2.28 -9.37
CA ALA A 249 -10.14 3.28 -8.87
C ALA A 249 -11.56 3.15 -9.47
N ARG A 250 -11.94 1.95 -9.89
CA ARG A 250 -13.28 1.67 -10.41
C ARG A 250 -14.29 1.58 -9.27
N PRO A 251 -15.54 2.08 -9.46
CA PRO A 251 -16.60 1.88 -8.48
C PRO A 251 -16.80 0.39 -8.17
N ASP A 252 -17.08 0.10 -6.90
CA ASP A 252 -17.38 -1.24 -6.37
C ASP A 252 -16.28 -2.31 -6.58
N ILE A 253 -15.07 -1.90 -6.99
CA ILE A 253 -13.91 -2.78 -7.18
C ILE A 253 -12.76 -2.22 -6.33
N PRO A 254 -12.63 -2.61 -5.04
CA PRO A 254 -11.51 -2.17 -4.21
C PRO A 254 -10.22 -2.88 -4.62
N GLY A 255 -9.06 -2.24 -4.46
CA GLY A 255 -7.78 -2.89 -4.65
C GLY A 255 -7.58 -4.07 -3.68
N VAL A 256 -6.84 -5.08 -4.12
CA VAL A 256 -6.51 -6.28 -3.35
C VAL A 256 -5.03 -6.30 -3.02
N TYR A 257 -4.75 -6.55 -1.75
CA TYR A 257 -3.42 -6.52 -1.15
C TYR A 257 -3.15 -7.84 -0.43
N THR A 258 -1.89 -8.26 -0.39
CA THR A 258 -1.47 -9.40 0.44
C THR A 258 -1.52 -9.00 1.91
N ARG A 259 -2.24 -9.76 2.75
CA ARG A 259 -2.44 -9.50 4.19
C ARG A 259 -1.21 -9.89 5.00
N VAL A 260 -0.38 -8.90 5.36
CA VAL A 260 0.93 -9.09 6.03
C VAL A 260 0.83 -9.93 7.31
N SER A 261 -0.23 -9.77 8.10
CA SER A 261 -0.40 -10.51 9.37
C SER A 261 -0.49 -12.03 9.21
N ARG A 262 -0.77 -12.54 8.01
CA ARG A 262 -0.75 -13.98 7.70
C ARG A 262 0.66 -14.53 7.47
N TYR A 263 1.64 -13.66 7.23
CA TYR A 263 2.99 -14.04 6.81
C TYR A 263 4.06 -13.86 7.90
N GLN A 264 3.71 -13.45 9.12
CA GLN A 264 4.71 -13.25 10.18
C GLN A 264 5.63 -14.47 10.38
N ALA A 265 5.06 -15.68 10.47
CA ALA A 265 5.84 -16.90 10.68
C ALA A 265 6.81 -17.16 9.52
N TRP A 266 6.35 -16.99 8.28
CA TRP A 266 7.18 -17.12 7.10
C TRP A 266 8.30 -16.07 7.08
N ILE A 267 7.99 -14.79 7.29
CA ILE A 267 8.98 -13.70 7.31
C ILE A 267 10.06 -13.97 8.38
N THR A 268 9.63 -14.34 9.58
CA THR A 268 10.54 -14.66 10.70
C THR A 268 11.45 -15.86 10.37
N SER A 269 10.95 -16.83 9.59
CA SER A 269 11.76 -18.00 9.19
C SER A 269 12.83 -17.68 8.14
N GLN A 270 12.65 -16.62 7.34
CA GLN A 270 13.59 -16.24 6.29
C GLN A 270 14.69 -15.30 6.78
N ILE A 271 14.40 -14.47 7.77
CA ILE A 271 15.33 -13.46 8.30
C ILE A 271 15.87 -14.01 9.62
N SER A 272 17.17 -14.26 9.74
CA SER A 272 17.75 -14.87 10.96
C SER A 272 18.35 -13.86 11.95
N SER A 273 18.70 -12.67 11.47
CA SER A 273 19.29 -11.58 12.26
C SER A 273 18.54 -10.27 12.03
N SER A 274 18.51 -9.40 13.04
CA SER A 274 17.80 -8.11 13.00
C SER A 274 16.34 -8.26 12.55
N GLN A 275 15.58 -9.05 13.31
CA GLN A 275 14.18 -9.35 12.99
C GLN A 275 13.37 -8.07 12.77
N PRO A 276 12.47 -8.03 11.76
CA PRO A 276 11.51 -6.95 11.62
C PRO A 276 10.67 -6.75 12.89
N GLY A 277 10.27 -5.52 13.17
CA GLY A 277 9.38 -5.22 14.29
C GLY A 277 7.94 -5.60 13.95
N PHE A 278 7.37 -6.60 14.63
CA PHE A 278 5.95 -6.96 14.51
C PHE A 278 5.14 -6.26 15.61
N VAL A 279 4.07 -5.57 15.21
CA VAL A 279 3.17 -4.86 16.12
C VAL A 279 1.74 -5.31 15.87
N THR A 280 1.03 -5.65 16.94
CA THR A 280 -0.39 -6.00 16.86
C THR A 280 -1.22 -4.76 16.62
N PHE A 281 -1.94 -4.73 15.51
CA PHE A 281 -2.99 -3.73 15.28
C PHE A 281 -4.33 -4.31 15.75
N THR A 282 -5.02 -3.62 16.65
CA THR A 282 -6.35 -4.03 17.12
C THR A 282 -7.41 -3.00 16.71
N SER A 283 -8.38 -3.43 15.91
CA SER A 283 -9.55 -2.61 15.58
C SER A 283 -10.47 -2.54 16.79
N SER A 284 -11.14 -1.40 16.97
CA SER A 284 -12.10 -1.20 18.05
C SER A 284 -13.53 -1.42 17.55
N GLY A 285 -14.44 -1.74 18.47
CA GLY A 285 -15.86 -1.96 18.15
C GLY A 285 -16.14 -3.33 17.54
N THR A 286 -17.26 -3.42 16.81
CA THR A 286 -17.69 -4.64 16.12
C THR A 286 -17.38 -4.55 14.64
N ASP A 287 -16.80 -5.61 14.07
CA ASP A 287 -16.58 -5.68 12.63
C ASP A 287 -17.91 -5.76 11.87
N SER A 288 -18.24 -4.72 11.10
CA SER A 288 -19.46 -4.69 10.29
C SER A 288 -19.44 -5.77 9.19
N ASP A 289 -18.27 -6.24 8.77
CA ASP A 289 -18.14 -7.28 7.75
C ASP A 289 -18.67 -8.65 8.23
N ASN A 290 -18.74 -8.87 9.56
CA ASN A 290 -19.25 -10.13 10.11
C ASN A 290 -20.72 -10.40 9.78
N GLY A 291 -21.50 -9.40 9.39
CA GLY A 291 -22.89 -9.56 8.95
C GLY A 291 -23.07 -9.60 7.43
N VAL A 292 -22.01 -9.39 6.65
CA VAL A 292 -22.13 -9.22 5.20
C VAL A 292 -22.40 -10.56 4.51
N THR A 293 -23.39 -10.54 3.61
CA THR A 293 -23.73 -11.62 2.69
C THR A 293 -23.83 -11.08 1.27
N CYS A 294 -23.49 -11.87 0.26
CA CYS A 294 -23.44 -11.36 -1.12
C CYS A 294 -24.81 -10.92 -1.66
N SER A 295 -25.89 -11.53 -1.18
CA SER A 295 -27.26 -11.11 -1.50
C SER A 295 -27.59 -9.69 -1.02
N ALA A 296 -26.93 -9.22 0.04
CA ALA A 296 -27.10 -7.87 0.58
C ALA A 296 -26.20 -6.85 -0.14
N VAL A 297 -25.02 -7.27 -0.63
CA VAL A 297 -24.12 -6.42 -1.44
C VAL A 297 -24.68 -6.20 -2.84
N SER A 298 -25.41 -7.18 -3.39
CA SER A 298 -26.01 -7.12 -4.73
C SER A 298 -27.31 -6.31 -4.82
N GLN A 299 -27.85 -5.79 -3.71
CA GLN A 299 -29.04 -4.93 -3.78
C GLN A 299 -28.62 -3.53 -4.22
N PRO A 300 -29.15 -3.01 -5.35
CA PRO A 300 -29.01 -1.59 -5.64
C PRO A 300 -29.65 -0.84 -4.47
N VAL A 301 -28.99 0.20 -3.97
CA VAL A 301 -29.61 1.15 -3.04
C VAL A 301 -30.79 1.79 -3.78
N THR A 302 -31.98 1.21 -3.64
CA THR A 302 -33.26 1.85 -3.97
C THR A 302 -33.56 2.86 -2.88
N GLY A 303 -32.71 3.88 -2.80
CA GLY A 303 -33.05 5.11 -2.10
C GLY A 303 -34.25 5.70 -2.83
N THR A 304 -35.40 5.66 -2.20
CA THR A 304 -36.57 6.44 -2.59
C THR A 304 -36.16 7.90 -2.66
N ALA A 305 -35.85 8.38 -3.87
CA ALA A 305 -35.72 9.80 -4.14
C ALA A 305 -37.09 10.45 -3.91
N SER A 306 -37.27 11.06 -2.73
CA SER A 306 -38.34 12.04 -2.53
C SER A 306 -38.09 13.19 -3.50
N SER A 307 -38.92 13.27 -4.53
CA SER A 307 -38.88 14.30 -5.56
C SER A 307 -38.93 15.70 -4.94
N PRO A 308 -38.01 16.63 -5.27
CA PRO A 308 -38.20 18.02 -4.91
C PRO A 308 -39.19 18.63 -5.90
N THR A 309 -40.38 19.01 -5.40
CA THR A 309 -41.34 19.82 -6.14
C THR A 309 -40.68 21.13 -6.56
N LYS A 310 -40.43 21.31 -7.87
CA LYS A 310 -40.09 22.62 -8.45
C LYS A 310 -41.38 23.41 -8.70
N PRO A 311 -41.45 24.70 -8.33
CA PRO A 311 -42.59 25.53 -8.68
C PRO A 311 -42.51 25.90 -10.17
N VAL A 312 -43.63 25.74 -10.87
CA VAL A 312 -43.83 26.15 -12.25
C VAL A 312 -44.00 27.67 -12.28
N PHE A 313 -43.06 28.40 -12.89
CA PHE A 313 -43.26 29.79 -13.26
C PHE A 313 -43.74 29.85 -14.71
N LEU A 314 -45.00 30.26 -14.91
CA LEU A 314 -45.58 30.59 -16.21
C LEU A 314 -44.84 31.79 -16.80
N PHE A 315 -44.27 31.65 -17.99
CA PHE A 315 -43.95 32.78 -18.86
C PHE A 315 -45.00 32.87 -19.97
N LEU A 316 -45.82 33.92 -19.92
CA LEU A 316 -46.75 34.32 -20.96
C LEU A 316 -45.99 35.06 -22.07
N LEU A 317 -46.29 34.69 -23.32
CA LEU A 317 -45.87 35.37 -24.54
C LEU A 317 -46.40 36.81 -24.60
N SER A 318 -45.59 37.72 -25.14
CA SER A 318 -46.09 38.81 -26.00
C SER A 318 -45.08 39.13 -27.11
N LEU A 319 -45.54 38.95 -28.35
CA LEU A 319 -44.95 39.48 -29.58
C LEU A 319 -44.79 41.01 -29.49
N PHE A 320 -43.79 41.59 -30.15
CA PHE A 320 -43.98 42.55 -31.26
C PHE A 320 -42.63 42.94 -31.91
N ALA A 321 -42.74 43.32 -33.18
CA ALA A 321 -41.71 43.41 -34.19
C ALA A 321 -40.90 44.72 -34.19
N SER A 322 -39.86 44.69 -35.04
CA SER A 322 -39.31 45.76 -35.88
C SER A 322 -38.18 46.67 -35.38
N HIS A 323 -37.13 46.68 -36.20
CA HIS A 323 -36.33 47.80 -36.72
C HIS A 323 -34.88 48.04 -36.25
N LEU A 324 -34.02 48.00 -37.28
CA LEU A 324 -32.79 48.76 -37.53
C LEU A 324 -31.51 48.39 -36.76
N SER A 325 -30.63 47.67 -37.47
CA SER A 325 -29.17 47.78 -37.31
C SER A 325 -28.60 48.44 -38.56
N PHE A 326 -28.20 49.71 -38.45
CA PHE A 326 -27.20 50.33 -39.32
C PHE A 326 -25.86 50.23 -38.59
N TYR A 327 -24.92 49.44 -39.12
CA TYR A 327 -23.51 49.54 -38.77
C TYR A 327 -22.82 50.33 -39.90
N MET A 328 -22.33 51.53 -39.58
CA MET A 328 -21.23 52.15 -40.33
C MET A 328 -19.94 51.88 -39.57
N LEU A 329 -19.06 51.11 -40.21
CA LEU A 329 -17.63 51.08 -39.95
C LEU A 329 -17.00 52.31 -40.62
N SER A 330 -16.16 53.05 -39.89
CA SER A 330 -15.09 53.86 -40.48
C SER A 330 -13.85 53.75 -39.59
N GLY A 331 -12.91 52.97 -40.12
CA GLY A 331 -11.50 52.83 -39.82
C GLY A 331 -10.91 52.16 -41.04
#